data_AF-A0A345E7N6-F1
#
_entry.id   AF-A0A345E7N6-F1
#
_cell.length_a   1.000
_cell.length_b   1.000
_cell.length_c   1.000
_cell.angle_alpha   90.00
_cell.angle_beta   90.00
_cell.angle_gamma   90.00
#
_symmetry.space_group_name_H-M   'P 1'
#
loop_
_entity.id
_entity.type
_entity.pdbx_description
1 polymer ?
#
loop_
_entity_poly.entity_id
_entity_poly.type
_entity_poly.pdbx_seq_one_letter_code
_entity_poly.pdbx_strand_id
1 'polypeptide(L)'
;MKFKTEALTSLVNAEDPVDSVWEAVWNIWAPAGDDIASHYSREPQMVEYERLLLDVYSEFYTEILTDRCVNQASMTVPEDGALVMMDSMSVREASLFVQLLEDEASELSVGYSYSTVPSETMPFRNRVGYSDLKKEYKTASVQSQEPSLDGDERIIWCRYPDALLENIQEGRTKLSSIEEMYEKSENALRNIIDQLATDSLVITSDHGYARLDSGHTFQISDRQKNRLQATFSGRFESVGEVNADDLVDEGLVVEADGYYMPLGRYTWPAGGKYSNFQHGGLSVSECVTPRINVSL
;
A
#
# COMPACT_ATOMS: atom_id res chain seq x y z
N MET A 1 -17.67 -17.95 4.21
CA MET A 1 -17.29 -19.14 5.03
C MET A 1 -16.21 -19.96 4.35
N LYS A 2 -16.35 -20.33 3.05
CA LYS A 2 -15.32 -21.07 2.29
C LYS A 2 -13.97 -20.33 2.18
N PHE A 3 -13.97 -19.07 1.76
CA PHE A 3 -12.76 -18.22 1.69
C PHE A 3 -11.98 -18.16 3.02
N LYS A 4 -12.69 -17.97 4.14
CA LYS A 4 -12.07 -17.90 5.48
C LYS A 4 -11.38 -19.22 5.85
N THR A 5 -12.00 -20.37 5.58
CA THR A 5 -11.40 -21.68 5.86
C THR A 5 -10.17 -21.94 4.99
N GLU A 6 -10.23 -21.61 3.69
CA GLU A 6 -9.10 -21.79 2.77
C GLU A 6 -7.91 -20.88 3.15
N ALA A 7 -8.16 -19.60 3.41
CA ALA A 7 -7.12 -18.66 3.83
C ALA A 7 -6.42 -19.08 5.14
N LEU A 8 -7.19 -19.48 6.16
CA LEU A 8 -6.62 -19.97 7.43
C LEU A 8 -5.84 -21.27 7.25
N THR A 9 -6.31 -22.18 6.38
CA THR A 9 -5.61 -23.44 6.12
C THR A 9 -4.28 -23.19 5.41
N SER A 10 -4.24 -22.26 4.44
CA SER A 10 -2.99 -21.86 3.79
C SER A 10 -2.01 -21.28 4.81
N LEU A 11 -2.48 -20.32 5.61
CA LEU A 11 -1.66 -19.63 6.63
C LEU A 11 -1.01 -20.58 7.64
N VAL A 12 -1.72 -21.61 8.10
CA VAL A 12 -1.19 -22.59 9.08
C VAL A 12 -0.15 -23.53 8.46
N ASN A 13 -0.26 -23.82 7.16
CA ASN A 13 0.62 -24.77 6.48
C ASN A 13 1.82 -24.12 5.80
N ALA A 14 1.86 -22.79 5.72
CA ALA A 14 2.90 -22.07 5.01
C ALA A 14 4.23 -22.05 5.77
N GLU A 15 5.32 -22.15 5.02
CA GLU A 15 6.67 -21.92 5.55
C GLU A 15 6.90 -20.43 5.83
N ASP A 16 6.48 -19.57 4.90
CA ASP A 16 6.41 -18.12 5.10
C ASP A 16 4.94 -17.66 5.10
N PRO A 17 4.39 -17.22 6.24
CA PRO A 17 3.00 -16.79 6.31
C PRO A 17 2.71 -15.55 5.46
N VAL A 18 3.73 -14.78 5.05
CA VAL A 18 3.53 -13.64 4.13
C VAL A 18 3.05 -14.12 2.77
N ASP A 19 3.53 -15.26 2.26
CA ASP A 19 3.10 -15.79 0.96
C ASP A 19 1.60 -16.10 0.97
N SER A 20 1.12 -16.77 2.02
CA SER A 20 -0.32 -17.04 2.17
C SER A 20 -1.14 -15.76 2.31
N VAL A 21 -0.60 -14.75 3.01
CA VAL A 21 -1.28 -13.46 3.14
C VAL A 21 -1.35 -12.75 1.79
N TRP A 22 -0.26 -12.72 1.05
CA TRP A 22 -0.21 -12.18 -0.30
C TRP A 22 -1.22 -12.87 -1.22
N GLU A 23 -1.22 -14.21 -1.27
CA GLU A 23 -2.17 -14.98 -2.09
C GLU A 23 -3.63 -14.65 -1.74
N ALA A 24 -3.96 -14.58 -0.45
CA ALA A 24 -5.31 -14.25 0.00
C ALA A 24 -5.72 -12.83 -0.42
N VAL A 25 -4.82 -11.85 -0.28
CA VAL A 25 -5.05 -10.46 -0.70
C VAL A 25 -5.19 -10.38 -2.22
N TRP A 26 -4.28 -11.01 -2.96
CA TRP A 26 -4.30 -11.07 -4.41
C TRP A 26 -5.61 -11.67 -4.90
N ASN A 27 -6.07 -12.78 -4.32
CA ASN A 27 -7.33 -13.44 -4.70
C ASN A 27 -8.60 -12.61 -4.39
N ILE A 28 -8.53 -11.59 -3.54
CA ILE A 28 -9.64 -10.65 -3.34
C ILE A 28 -9.74 -9.70 -4.54
N TRP A 29 -8.59 -9.25 -5.07
CA TRP A 29 -8.52 -8.19 -6.07
C TRP A 29 -8.32 -8.69 -7.51
N ALA A 30 -7.77 -9.88 -7.69
CA ALA A 30 -7.51 -10.53 -8.97
C ALA A 30 -8.46 -11.73 -9.21
N PRO A 31 -8.99 -11.92 -10.43
CA PRO A 31 -8.87 -10.99 -11.55
C PRO A 31 -9.56 -9.66 -11.25
N ALA A 32 -9.22 -8.63 -12.01
CA ALA A 32 -9.90 -7.34 -11.94
C ALA A 32 -11.42 -7.51 -12.13
N GLY A 33 -12.20 -6.67 -11.46
CA GLY A 33 -13.66 -6.63 -11.67
C GLY A 33 -14.02 -6.18 -13.09
N ASP A 34 -15.26 -6.45 -13.51
CA ASP A 34 -15.77 -6.11 -14.84
C ASP A 34 -15.71 -4.60 -15.14
N ASP A 35 -15.76 -3.77 -14.09
CA ASP A 35 -15.58 -2.33 -14.13
C ASP A 35 -14.92 -1.83 -12.83
N ILE A 36 -14.44 -0.57 -12.82
CA ILE A 36 -13.71 0.00 -11.68
C ILE A 36 -14.60 0.03 -10.41
N ALA A 37 -15.89 0.32 -10.54
CA ALA A 37 -16.79 0.39 -9.39
C ALA A 37 -16.98 -1.00 -8.74
N SER A 38 -17.23 -2.02 -9.55
CA SER A 38 -17.33 -3.42 -9.12
C SER A 38 -16.01 -3.91 -8.52
N HIS A 39 -14.88 -3.49 -9.09
CA HIS A 39 -13.55 -3.80 -8.58
C HIS A 39 -13.40 -3.32 -7.12
N TYR A 40 -13.62 -2.03 -6.87
CA TYR A 40 -13.49 -1.44 -5.53
C TYR A 40 -14.63 -1.81 -4.58
N SER A 41 -15.74 -2.37 -5.07
CA SER A 41 -16.82 -2.88 -4.22
C SER A 41 -16.40 -4.08 -3.35
N ARG A 42 -15.22 -4.67 -3.62
CA ARG A 42 -14.64 -5.80 -2.89
C ARG A 42 -13.91 -5.40 -1.59
N GLU A 43 -13.78 -4.10 -1.31
CA GLU A 43 -13.17 -3.59 -0.08
C GLU A 43 -13.68 -4.25 1.22
N PRO A 44 -15.00 -4.54 1.40
CA PRO A 44 -15.48 -5.23 2.59
C PRO A 44 -14.84 -6.62 2.79
N GLN A 45 -14.48 -7.33 1.72
CA GLN A 45 -13.78 -8.61 1.82
C GLN A 45 -12.35 -8.42 2.34
N MET A 46 -11.66 -7.37 1.89
CA MET A 46 -10.33 -7.00 2.39
C MET A 46 -10.38 -6.61 3.88
N VAL A 47 -11.39 -5.82 4.28
CA VAL A 47 -11.61 -5.44 5.69
C VAL A 47 -11.88 -6.67 6.55
N GLU A 48 -12.74 -7.58 6.09
CA GLU A 48 -13.01 -8.85 6.79
C GLU A 48 -11.76 -9.72 6.91
N TYR A 49 -10.91 -9.74 5.87
CA TYR A 49 -9.68 -10.52 5.86
C TYR A 49 -8.64 -9.98 6.84
N GLU A 50 -8.35 -8.68 6.82
CA GLU A 50 -7.42 -8.06 7.78
C GLU A 50 -7.95 -8.20 9.22
N ARG A 51 -9.26 -8.09 9.41
CA ARG A 51 -9.85 -8.32 10.73
C ARG A 51 -9.65 -9.75 11.21
N LEU A 52 -9.91 -10.72 10.33
CA LEU A 52 -9.71 -12.14 10.62
C LEU A 52 -8.25 -12.41 10.98
N LEU A 53 -7.31 -11.91 10.18
CA LEU A 53 -5.88 -12.09 10.38
C LEU A 53 -5.44 -11.53 11.74
N LEU A 54 -5.90 -10.32 12.09
CA LEU A 54 -5.61 -9.73 13.40
C LEU A 54 -6.24 -10.52 14.57
N ASP A 55 -7.47 -11.02 14.41
CA ASP A 55 -8.17 -11.76 15.47
C ASP A 55 -7.58 -13.16 15.72
N VAL A 56 -7.00 -13.80 14.71
CA VAL A 56 -6.54 -15.20 14.78
C VAL A 56 -5.02 -15.36 14.78
N TYR A 57 -4.28 -14.34 14.31
CA TYR A 57 -2.83 -14.37 14.18
C TYR A 57 -2.24 -12.96 14.22
N SER A 58 -2.44 -12.25 15.34
CA SER A 58 -1.95 -10.88 15.52
C SER A 58 -0.43 -10.76 15.41
N GLU A 59 0.31 -11.83 15.72
CA GLU A 59 1.77 -11.95 15.60
C GLU A 59 2.23 -11.77 14.15
N PHE A 60 1.36 -12.06 13.17
CA PHE A 60 1.62 -11.69 11.78
C PHE A 60 1.92 -10.20 11.65
N TYR A 61 1.16 -9.34 12.32
CA TYR A 61 1.40 -7.89 12.27
C TYR A 61 2.59 -7.52 13.17
N THR A 62 2.54 -7.90 14.44
CA THR A 62 3.47 -7.36 15.46
C THR A 62 4.89 -7.91 15.35
N GLU A 63 5.07 -9.11 14.80
CA GLU A 63 6.37 -9.75 14.68
C GLU A 63 6.80 -9.88 13.22
N ILE A 64 5.97 -10.53 12.40
CA ILE A 64 6.39 -10.92 11.04
C ILE A 64 6.41 -9.73 10.09
N LEU A 65 5.26 -9.10 9.83
CA LEU A 65 5.14 -7.99 8.88
C LEU A 65 6.01 -6.82 9.32
N THR A 66 6.05 -6.54 10.62
CA THR A 66 6.94 -5.53 11.20
C THR A 66 8.40 -5.83 10.87
N ASP A 67 8.90 -7.04 11.13
CA ASP A 67 10.27 -7.44 10.79
C ASP A 67 10.55 -7.28 9.30
N ARG A 68 9.63 -7.71 8.42
CA ARG A 68 9.77 -7.54 6.97
C ARG A 68 9.87 -6.08 6.56
N CYS A 69 9.02 -5.20 7.10
CA CYS A 69 9.06 -3.78 6.78
C CYS A 69 10.34 -3.09 7.29
N VAL A 70 10.87 -3.52 8.45
CA VAL A 70 12.10 -2.95 9.00
C VAL A 70 13.33 -3.42 8.24
N ASN A 71 13.39 -4.72 7.91
CA ASN A 71 14.62 -5.39 7.47
C ASN A 71 14.64 -5.76 5.99
N GLN A 72 13.51 -5.76 5.30
CA GLN A 72 13.39 -6.28 3.92
C GLN A 72 12.73 -5.30 2.93
N ALA A 73 12.36 -4.08 3.36
CA ALA A 73 11.98 -3.01 2.44
C ALA A 73 13.14 -2.75 1.47
N SER A 74 12.88 -2.84 0.17
CA SER A 74 13.93 -2.80 -0.84
C SER A 74 13.46 -2.16 -2.14
N MET A 75 14.44 -1.64 -2.89
CA MET A 75 14.22 -0.99 -4.16
C MET A 75 15.28 -1.47 -5.15
N THR A 76 14.96 -2.56 -5.87
CA THR A 76 15.87 -3.15 -6.85
C THR A 76 15.57 -2.63 -8.25
N VAL A 77 16.53 -1.90 -8.83
CA VAL A 77 16.49 -1.47 -10.23
C VAL A 77 16.91 -2.65 -11.12
N PRO A 78 16.09 -3.10 -12.08
CA PRO A 78 16.44 -4.21 -12.97
C PRO A 78 17.64 -3.82 -13.87
N GLU A 79 18.56 -4.75 -14.16
CA GLU A 79 19.82 -4.47 -14.89
C GLU A 79 19.61 -3.85 -16.27
N ASP A 80 18.67 -4.39 -17.05
CA ASP A 80 18.33 -3.98 -18.42
C ASP A 80 16.89 -3.47 -18.53
N GLY A 81 16.43 -2.73 -17.52
CA GLY A 81 15.06 -2.23 -17.48
C GLY A 81 14.86 -0.99 -16.62
N ALA A 82 13.62 -0.57 -16.47
CA ALA A 82 13.25 0.55 -15.61
C ALA A 82 12.41 0.10 -14.41
N LEU A 83 12.62 0.78 -13.29
CA LEU A 83 11.78 0.67 -12.10
C LEU A 83 10.79 1.84 -12.08
N VAL A 84 9.50 1.53 -12.09
CA VAL A 84 8.39 2.48 -11.94
C VAL A 84 7.83 2.34 -10.52
N MET A 85 8.03 3.37 -9.70
CA MET A 85 7.46 3.50 -8.37
C MET A 85 6.16 4.30 -8.47
N MET A 86 5.02 3.65 -8.20
CA MET A 86 3.69 4.25 -8.17
C MET A 86 3.33 4.55 -6.71
N ASP A 87 3.44 5.81 -6.29
CA ASP A 87 3.31 6.26 -4.91
C ASP A 87 1.94 5.92 -4.31
N SER A 88 1.93 5.21 -3.18
CA SER A 88 0.71 4.71 -2.52
C SER A 88 -0.10 3.68 -3.35
N MET A 89 0.50 3.03 -4.35
CA MET A 89 -0.15 1.94 -5.08
C MET A 89 -0.34 0.72 -4.17
N SER A 90 -1.58 0.23 -4.11
CA SER A 90 -1.93 -0.99 -3.38
C SER A 90 -2.27 -2.15 -4.33
N VAL A 91 -2.54 -3.33 -3.77
CA VAL A 91 -2.94 -4.51 -4.54
C VAL A 91 -4.22 -4.27 -5.38
N ARG A 92 -5.05 -3.31 -4.95
CA ARG A 92 -6.25 -2.85 -5.68
C ARG A 92 -5.88 -2.41 -7.09
N GLU A 93 -5.04 -1.38 -7.18
CA GLU A 93 -4.60 -0.81 -8.45
C GLU A 93 -3.76 -1.80 -9.25
N ALA A 94 -2.88 -2.56 -8.58
CA ALA A 94 -1.99 -3.49 -9.26
C ALA A 94 -2.73 -4.56 -10.06
N SER A 95 -3.84 -5.10 -9.55
CA SER A 95 -4.61 -6.11 -10.30
C SER A 95 -5.33 -5.53 -11.53
N LEU A 96 -5.69 -4.25 -11.51
CA LEU A 96 -6.18 -3.54 -12.71
C LEU A 96 -5.05 -3.22 -13.69
N PHE A 97 -3.87 -2.81 -13.18
CA PHE A 97 -2.69 -2.59 -14.01
C PHE A 97 -2.20 -3.88 -14.68
N VAL A 98 -2.36 -5.02 -14.04
CA VAL A 98 -2.06 -6.32 -14.67
C VAL A 98 -3.01 -6.58 -15.84
N GLN A 99 -4.32 -6.40 -15.65
CA GLN A 99 -5.30 -6.53 -16.75
C GLN A 99 -4.99 -5.58 -17.92
N LEU A 100 -4.57 -4.35 -17.61
CA LEU A 100 -4.10 -3.36 -18.57
C LEU A 100 -2.93 -3.88 -19.43
N LEU A 101 -1.97 -4.55 -18.79
CA LEU A 101 -0.71 -4.96 -19.43
C LEU A 101 -0.79 -6.34 -20.10
N GLU A 102 -1.78 -7.16 -19.74
CA GLU A 102 -1.90 -8.55 -20.20
C GLU A 102 -1.91 -8.70 -21.72
N ASP A 103 -2.51 -7.76 -22.45
CA ASP A 103 -2.61 -7.82 -23.93
C ASP A 103 -1.31 -7.41 -24.64
N GLU A 104 -0.44 -6.65 -23.96
CA GLU A 104 0.79 -6.09 -24.51
C GLU A 104 2.04 -6.86 -24.04
N ALA A 105 1.97 -7.53 -22.89
CA ALA A 105 3.10 -8.20 -22.28
C ALA A 105 3.48 -9.53 -22.97
N SER A 106 4.76 -9.67 -23.30
CA SER A 106 5.36 -10.95 -23.68
C SER A 106 5.60 -11.85 -22.47
N GLU A 107 5.93 -11.27 -21.31
CA GLU A 107 6.01 -11.95 -20.02
C GLU A 107 5.43 -11.05 -18.92
N LEU A 108 4.60 -11.62 -18.04
CA LEU A 108 4.01 -10.90 -16.92
C LEU A 108 4.02 -11.78 -15.68
N SER A 109 4.51 -11.24 -14.56
CA SER A 109 4.46 -11.88 -13.25
C SER A 109 4.13 -10.88 -12.16
N VAL A 110 3.43 -11.35 -11.14
CA VAL A 110 3.05 -10.54 -9.98
C VAL A 110 3.54 -11.21 -8.72
N GLY A 111 4.23 -10.44 -7.90
CA GLY A 111 4.57 -10.78 -6.53
C GLY A 111 4.38 -9.56 -5.64
N TYR A 112 5.14 -9.53 -4.56
CA TYR A 112 5.07 -8.45 -3.59
C TYR A 112 6.47 -7.98 -3.19
N SER A 113 6.47 -6.84 -2.51
CA SER A 113 7.57 -6.25 -1.78
C SER A 113 7.02 -5.72 -0.46
N TYR A 114 7.86 -5.05 0.31
CA TYR A 114 7.49 -4.45 1.58
C TYR A 114 7.68 -2.95 1.54
N SER A 115 6.72 -2.24 2.13
CA SER A 115 6.93 -0.88 2.59
C SER A 115 7.89 -0.86 3.80
N THR A 116 8.13 0.33 4.32
CA THR A 116 8.76 0.56 5.62
C THR A 116 7.70 0.72 6.71
N VAL A 117 8.11 0.65 7.98
CA VAL A 117 7.36 1.22 9.10
C VAL A 117 8.03 2.50 9.62
N PRO A 118 7.29 3.62 9.77
CA PRO A 118 5.92 3.82 9.30
C PRO A 118 5.82 3.78 7.76
N SER A 119 4.65 3.36 7.26
CA SER A 119 4.37 3.18 5.83
C SER A 119 4.18 4.51 5.11
N GLU A 120 5.30 5.23 4.97
CA GLU A 120 5.38 6.59 4.45
C GLU A 120 6.56 6.71 3.46
N THR A 121 6.40 7.57 2.45
CA THR A 121 7.40 7.78 1.40
C THR A 121 8.79 8.16 1.91
N MET A 122 8.88 9.06 2.90
CA MET A 122 10.18 9.56 3.37
C MET A 122 10.97 8.51 4.18
N PRO A 123 10.37 7.83 5.17
CA PRO A 123 10.94 6.63 5.78
C PRO A 123 11.37 5.58 4.77
N PHE A 124 10.54 5.28 3.75
CA PHE A 124 10.88 4.29 2.72
C PHE A 124 12.12 4.71 1.93
N ARG A 125 12.13 5.94 1.39
CA ARG A 125 13.25 6.49 0.62
C ARG A 125 14.56 6.50 1.41
N ASN A 126 14.50 6.80 2.71
CA ASN A 126 15.67 6.76 3.57
C ASN A 126 16.18 5.32 3.74
N ARG A 127 15.28 4.37 4.00
CA ARG A 127 15.60 2.95 4.23
C ARG A 127 16.22 2.29 3.00
N VAL A 128 15.70 2.56 1.81
CA VAL A 128 16.21 1.98 0.55
C VAL A 128 17.43 2.74 -0.02
N GLY A 129 17.93 3.77 0.68
CA GLY A 129 19.07 4.54 0.21
C GLY A 129 18.79 5.31 -1.09
N TYR A 130 17.56 5.79 -1.29
CA TYR A 130 17.14 6.42 -2.55
C TYR A 130 18.06 7.56 -3.00
N SER A 131 18.66 8.29 -2.05
CA SER A 131 19.60 9.37 -2.35
C SER A 131 20.87 8.91 -3.08
N ASP A 132 21.30 7.66 -2.86
CA ASP A 132 22.45 7.06 -3.54
C ASP A 132 22.04 6.48 -4.88
N LEU A 133 20.87 5.81 -4.95
CA LEU A 133 20.29 5.34 -6.22
C LEU A 133 20.11 6.47 -7.23
N LYS A 134 19.70 7.67 -6.79
CA LYS A 134 19.59 8.86 -7.66
C LYS A 134 20.92 9.36 -8.23
N LYS A 135 22.06 8.99 -7.63
CA LYS A 135 23.39 9.33 -8.15
C LYS A 135 23.87 8.29 -9.15
N GLU A 136 23.42 7.05 -9.01
CA GLU A 136 23.79 5.91 -9.85
C GLU A 136 22.93 5.83 -11.12
N TYR A 137 21.64 6.11 -10.99
CA TYR A 137 20.65 5.93 -12.05
C TYR A 137 20.04 7.27 -12.47
N LYS A 138 19.73 7.40 -13.77
CA LYS A 138 18.90 8.50 -14.25
C LYS A 138 17.48 8.35 -13.71
N THR A 139 16.95 9.41 -13.09
CA THR A 139 15.64 9.38 -12.43
C THR A 139 14.70 10.46 -12.91
N ALA A 140 13.40 10.16 -13.02
CA ALA A 140 12.33 11.14 -13.21
C ALA A 140 11.36 11.17 -12.01
N SER A 141 10.76 12.35 -11.78
CA SER A 141 9.63 12.52 -10.87
C SER A 141 8.41 12.92 -11.69
N VAL A 142 7.38 12.08 -11.66
CA VAL A 142 6.14 12.26 -12.41
C VAL A 142 5.06 12.80 -11.47
N GLN A 143 4.53 13.97 -11.83
CA GLN A 143 3.51 14.70 -11.06
C GLN A 143 2.30 15.11 -11.92
N SER A 144 2.30 14.70 -13.19
CA SER A 144 1.24 14.92 -14.17
C SER A 144 0.92 13.61 -14.86
N GLN A 145 -0.30 13.49 -15.39
CA GLN A 145 -0.71 12.33 -16.18
C GLN A 145 0.00 12.27 -17.53
N GLU A 146 0.45 13.42 -18.04
CA GLU A 146 1.27 13.55 -19.24
C GLU A 146 2.68 13.98 -18.82
N PRO A 147 3.54 13.06 -18.34
CA PRO A 147 4.93 13.37 -18.06
C PRO A 147 5.70 13.62 -19.36
N SER A 148 6.85 14.28 -19.22
CA SER A 148 7.88 14.35 -20.28
C SER A 148 9.10 13.62 -19.77
N LEU A 149 9.37 12.44 -20.34
CA LEU A 149 10.54 11.61 -20.05
C LEU A 149 11.53 11.67 -21.22
N ASP A 150 12.81 11.49 -20.94
CA ASP A 150 13.84 11.38 -21.97
C ASP A 150 13.89 9.95 -22.57
N GLY A 151 13.35 8.96 -21.84
CA GLY A 151 13.16 7.58 -22.24
C GLY A 151 14.23 6.61 -21.74
N ASP A 152 15.39 7.11 -21.32
CA ASP A 152 16.50 6.34 -20.72
C ASP A 152 16.52 6.42 -19.18
N GLU A 153 15.46 6.95 -18.55
CA GLU A 153 15.31 6.87 -17.10
C GLU A 153 15.23 5.43 -16.61
N ARG A 154 15.98 5.13 -15.56
CA ARG A 154 16.03 3.81 -14.92
C ARG A 154 15.17 3.74 -13.66
N ILE A 155 14.83 4.90 -13.09
CA ILE A 155 13.91 5.02 -11.96
C ILE A 155 12.91 6.13 -12.22
N ILE A 156 11.63 5.80 -12.20
CA ILE A 156 10.53 6.74 -12.38
C ILE A 156 9.72 6.73 -11.10
N TRP A 157 9.61 7.88 -10.44
CA TRP A 157 8.77 8.05 -9.24
C TRP A 157 7.52 8.83 -9.58
N CYS A 158 6.40 8.12 -9.74
CA CYS A 158 5.09 8.68 -10.03
C CYS A 158 4.32 8.94 -8.74
N ARG A 159 3.86 10.17 -8.52
CA ARG A 159 3.09 10.58 -7.32
C ARG A 159 1.65 10.04 -7.27
N TYR A 160 1.27 9.19 -8.21
CA TYR A 160 -0.06 8.60 -8.27
C TYR A 160 -0.02 7.13 -7.87
N PRO A 161 -1.04 6.62 -7.17
CA PRO A 161 -2.30 7.29 -6.83
C PRO A 161 -2.28 8.30 -5.67
N ASP A 162 -1.21 8.38 -4.87
CA ASP A 162 -1.21 9.12 -3.58
C ASP A 162 -1.75 10.56 -3.67
N ALA A 163 -1.20 11.37 -4.57
CA ALA A 163 -1.59 12.76 -4.75
C ALA A 163 -3.06 12.93 -5.17
N LEU A 164 -3.69 11.89 -5.71
CA LEU A 164 -5.12 11.89 -6.05
C LEU A 164 -5.97 11.44 -4.86
N LEU A 165 -5.49 10.47 -4.07
CA LEU A 165 -6.15 9.97 -2.85
C LEU A 165 -6.31 11.08 -1.81
N GLU A 166 -5.29 11.92 -1.62
CA GLU A 166 -5.34 13.12 -0.77
C GLU A 166 -6.48 14.07 -1.18
N ASN A 167 -6.83 14.09 -2.47
CA ASN A 167 -7.81 14.98 -3.07
C ASN A 167 -9.19 14.33 -3.28
N ILE A 168 -9.42 13.06 -2.89
CA ILE A 168 -10.76 12.44 -3.05
C ILE A 168 -11.76 13.10 -2.11
N GLN A 169 -11.35 13.41 -0.87
CA GLN A 169 -12.20 14.06 0.12
C GLN A 169 -11.47 15.16 0.88
N GLU A 170 -12.12 16.32 0.95
CA GLU A 170 -11.68 17.44 1.77
C GLU A 170 -12.75 17.72 2.83
N GLY A 171 -12.55 17.19 4.04
CA GLY A 171 -13.54 17.26 5.11
C GLY A 171 -14.80 16.48 4.79
N ARG A 172 -15.93 17.16 4.53
CA ARG A 172 -17.20 16.53 4.13
C ARG A 172 -17.48 16.58 2.62
N THR A 173 -16.61 17.22 1.85
CA THR A 173 -16.82 17.43 0.41
C THR A 173 -16.07 16.35 -0.36
N LYS A 174 -16.79 15.57 -1.19
CA LYS A 174 -16.18 14.67 -2.16
C LYS A 174 -15.72 15.51 -3.36
N LEU A 175 -14.41 15.62 -3.56
CA LEU A 175 -13.79 16.42 -4.61
C LEU A 175 -13.50 15.59 -5.86
N SER A 176 -13.29 14.29 -5.71
CA SER A 176 -13.06 13.32 -6.79
C SER A 176 -13.62 11.94 -6.40
N SER A 177 -13.54 10.96 -7.28
CA SER A 177 -13.97 9.59 -7.02
C SER A 177 -12.79 8.61 -7.09
N ILE A 178 -13.00 7.39 -6.58
CA ILE A 178 -11.95 6.36 -6.65
C ILE A 178 -11.74 5.90 -8.09
N GLU A 179 -12.81 5.94 -8.89
CA GLU A 179 -12.79 5.66 -10.32
C GLU A 179 -11.95 6.70 -11.06
N GLU A 180 -12.19 8.00 -10.82
CA GLU A 180 -11.38 9.08 -11.41
C GLU A 180 -9.92 9.02 -10.95
N MET A 181 -9.66 8.66 -9.68
CA MET A 181 -8.30 8.45 -9.18
C MET A 181 -7.60 7.34 -9.96
N TYR A 182 -8.26 6.20 -10.15
CA TYR A 182 -7.70 5.07 -10.87
C TYR A 182 -7.45 5.41 -12.34
N GLU A 183 -8.43 5.98 -13.05
CA GLU A 183 -8.31 6.35 -14.47
C GLU A 183 -7.11 7.28 -14.71
N LYS A 184 -6.91 8.27 -13.82
CA LYS A 184 -5.76 9.17 -13.91
C LYS A 184 -4.43 8.47 -13.61
N SER A 185 -4.42 7.53 -12.67
CA SER A 185 -3.23 6.75 -12.34
C SER A 185 -2.87 5.79 -13.49
N GLU A 186 -3.87 5.17 -14.12
CA GLU A 186 -3.71 4.35 -15.32
C GLU A 186 -3.14 5.17 -16.48
N ASN A 187 -3.71 6.34 -16.76
CA ASN A 187 -3.20 7.23 -17.82
C ASN A 187 -1.76 7.65 -17.58
N ALA A 188 -1.39 7.96 -16.34
CA ALA A 188 -0.01 8.28 -16.00
C ALA A 188 0.92 7.08 -16.23
N LEU A 189 0.52 5.88 -15.82
CA LEU A 189 1.32 4.67 -16.04
C LEU A 189 1.50 4.39 -17.54
N ARG A 190 0.43 4.42 -18.34
CA ARG A 190 0.50 4.26 -19.80
C ARG A 190 1.48 5.26 -20.43
N ASN A 191 1.33 6.54 -20.11
CA ASN A 191 2.20 7.58 -20.67
C ASN A 191 3.66 7.47 -20.20
N ILE A 192 3.93 6.90 -19.01
CA ILE A 192 5.28 6.56 -18.58
C ILE A 192 5.82 5.45 -19.48
N ILE A 193 5.08 4.35 -19.61
CA ILE A 193 5.47 3.16 -20.39
C ILE A 193 5.76 3.54 -21.84
N ASP A 194 4.86 4.27 -22.49
CA ASP A 194 4.97 4.68 -23.90
C ASP A 194 6.23 5.52 -24.22
N GLN A 195 6.82 6.15 -23.20
CA GLN A 195 8.00 7.01 -23.36
C GLN A 195 9.31 6.32 -23.03
N LEU A 196 9.29 5.18 -22.33
CA LEU A 196 10.50 4.48 -21.93
C LEU A 196 11.08 3.66 -23.08
N ALA A 197 12.38 3.76 -23.30
CA ALA A 197 13.12 3.02 -24.31
C ALA A 197 13.56 1.64 -23.80
N THR A 198 12.66 0.93 -23.13
CA THR A 198 12.90 -0.41 -22.57
C THR A 198 11.61 -1.21 -22.50
N ASP A 199 11.70 -2.49 -22.82
CA ASP A 199 10.55 -3.41 -22.73
C ASP A 199 10.50 -4.09 -21.35
N SER A 200 11.61 -4.11 -20.58
CA SER A 200 11.65 -4.69 -19.24
C SER A 200 11.33 -3.65 -18.17
N LEU A 201 10.24 -3.86 -17.43
CA LEU A 201 9.78 -2.98 -16.38
C LEU A 201 9.50 -3.73 -15.08
N VAL A 202 9.79 -3.06 -13.98
CA VAL A 202 9.31 -3.41 -12.65
C VAL A 202 8.40 -2.29 -12.17
N ILE A 203 7.13 -2.58 -11.92
CA ILE A 203 6.16 -1.62 -11.38
C ILE A 203 5.86 -2.00 -9.93
N THR A 204 6.10 -1.08 -8.98
CA THR A 204 5.92 -1.35 -7.55
C THR A 204 5.53 -0.09 -6.78
N SER A 205 5.44 -0.18 -5.46
CA SER A 205 5.06 0.92 -4.58
C SER A 205 5.99 1.04 -3.38
N ASP A 206 6.07 2.25 -2.83
CA ASP A 206 6.78 2.56 -1.59
C ASP A 206 5.91 2.25 -0.36
N HIS A 207 4.60 2.46 -0.47
CA HIS A 207 3.58 2.00 0.46
C HIS A 207 2.23 1.81 -0.26
N GLY A 208 1.24 1.24 0.42
CA GLY A 208 -0.15 1.35 0.02
C GLY A 208 -0.92 2.29 0.93
N TYR A 209 -2.23 2.08 1.02
CA TYR A 209 -3.11 2.85 1.90
C TYR A 209 -4.24 1.99 2.48
N ALA A 210 -4.73 2.41 3.64
CA ALA A 210 -5.95 1.92 4.26
C ALA A 210 -7.13 2.84 3.92
N ARG A 211 -8.26 2.23 3.55
CA ARG A 211 -9.54 2.93 3.39
C ARG A 211 -10.31 2.88 4.71
N LEU A 212 -10.59 4.06 5.27
CA LEU A 212 -11.07 4.27 6.64
C LEU A 212 -12.40 5.05 6.71
N ASP A 213 -13.15 5.12 5.61
CA ASP A 213 -14.54 5.61 5.63
C ASP A 213 -15.49 4.62 6.32
N SER A 214 -16.71 5.09 6.60
CA SER A 214 -17.73 4.31 7.30
C SER A 214 -17.98 2.96 6.62
N GLY A 215 -17.84 1.87 7.39
CA GLY A 215 -18.01 0.50 6.90
C GLY A 215 -16.71 -0.22 6.55
N HIS A 216 -15.58 0.50 6.47
CA HIS A 216 -14.27 -0.10 6.18
C HIS A 216 -13.30 -0.04 7.38
N THR A 217 -13.83 0.09 8.59
CA THR A 217 -13.05 0.31 9.82
C THR A 217 -13.36 -0.72 10.88
N PHE A 218 -12.38 -0.99 11.74
CA PHE A 218 -12.56 -1.90 12.87
C PHE A 218 -13.33 -1.22 13.99
N GLN A 219 -14.27 -1.96 14.58
CA GLN A 219 -15.06 -1.46 15.70
C GLN A 219 -14.23 -1.44 16.98
N ILE A 220 -14.30 -0.33 17.71
CA ILE A 220 -13.61 -0.10 18.98
C ILE A 220 -14.55 0.62 19.95
N SER A 221 -14.28 0.50 21.25
CA SER A 221 -15.04 1.23 22.26
C SER A 221 -14.77 2.74 22.22
N ASP A 222 -15.70 3.54 22.74
CA ASP A 222 -15.49 5.00 22.85
C ASP A 222 -14.24 5.35 23.68
N ARG A 223 -13.91 4.52 24.69
CA ARG A 223 -12.69 4.68 25.49
C ARG A 223 -11.44 4.56 24.62
N GLN A 224 -11.37 3.48 23.83
CA GLN A 224 -10.25 3.22 22.92
C GLN A 224 -10.15 4.30 21.85
N LYS A 225 -11.28 4.69 21.28
CA LYS A 225 -11.36 5.77 20.28
C LYS A 225 -10.83 7.10 20.82
N ASN A 226 -11.25 7.49 22.02
CA ASN A 226 -10.76 8.71 22.67
C ASN A 226 -9.27 8.62 23.02
N ARG A 227 -8.78 7.44 23.42
CA ARG A 227 -7.37 7.22 23.72
C ARG A 227 -6.51 7.31 22.45
N LEU A 228 -6.92 6.68 21.35
CA LEU A 228 -6.27 6.81 20.05
C LEU A 228 -6.23 8.28 19.61
N GLN A 229 -7.37 8.98 19.69
CA GLN A 229 -7.47 10.41 19.35
C GLN A 229 -6.56 11.32 20.19
N ALA A 230 -6.40 11.03 21.48
CA ALA A 230 -5.53 11.80 22.36
C ALA A 230 -4.04 11.51 22.14
N THR A 231 -3.72 10.38 21.51
CA THR A 231 -2.34 9.91 21.31
C THR A 231 -1.81 10.31 19.95
N PHE A 232 -2.63 10.19 18.91
CA PHE A 232 -2.18 10.26 17.52
C PHE A 232 -2.75 11.45 16.75
N SER A 233 -1.87 12.20 16.08
CA SER A 233 -2.22 13.24 15.11
C SER A 233 -2.32 12.71 13.67
N GLY A 234 -1.61 11.62 13.35
CA GLY A 234 -1.67 10.85 12.12
C GLY A 234 -1.70 9.34 12.40
N ARG A 235 -1.29 8.48 11.47
CA ARG A 235 -1.25 7.02 11.73
C ARG A 235 0.07 6.54 12.33
N PHE A 236 0.91 7.44 12.82
CA PHE A 236 2.06 7.07 13.63
C PHE A 236 2.48 8.26 14.50
N GLU A 237 3.21 7.97 15.56
CA GLU A 237 3.87 8.97 16.41
C GLU A 237 5.21 8.41 16.90
N SER A 238 6.18 9.28 17.19
CA SER A 238 7.45 8.82 17.76
C SER A 238 7.26 8.34 19.20
N VAL A 239 7.91 7.23 19.56
CA VAL A 239 7.97 6.72 20.95
C VAL A 239 8.60 7.73 21.91
N GLY A 240 9.41 8.67 21.40
CA GLY A 240 9.98 9.75 22.20
C GLY A 240 9.01 10.89 22.53
N GLU A 241 7.87 10.97 21.84
CA GLU A 241 6.93 12.10 21.91
C GLU A 241 5.62 11.76 22.62
N VAL A 242 5.17 10.50 22.52
CA VAL A 242 3.94 10.01 23.14
C VAL A 242 4.20 8.72 23.90
N ASN A 243 3.28 8.36 24.81
CA ASN A 243 3.22 7.01 25.39
C ASN A 243 1.93 6.35 24.93
N ALA A 244 2.04 5.16 24.33
CA ALA A 244 0.93 4.37 23.83
C ALA A 244 0.98 2.91 24.32
N ASP A 245 1.71 2.61 25.39
CA ASP A 245 1.91 1.24 25.90
C ASP A 245 0.58 0.57 26.23
N ASP A 246 -0.38 1.33 26.78
CA ASP A 246 -1.72 0.83 27.07
C ASP A 246 -2.50 0.42 25.81
N LEU A 247 -2.23 1.08 24.67
CA LEU A 247 -2.83 0.72 23.38
C LEU A 247 -2.13 -0.49 22.74
N VAL A 248 -0.83 -0.67 23.01
CA VAL A 248 -0.07 -1.87 22.62
C VAL A 248 -0.58 -3.08 23.40
N ASP A 249 -0.75 -2.97 24.72
CA ASP A 249 -1.32 -4.02 25.57
C ASP A 249 -2.75 -4.41 25.15
N GLU A 250 -3.51 -3.45 24.61
CA GLU A 250 -4.86 -3.68 24.08
C GLU A 250 -4.89 -4.25 22.65
N GLY A 251 -3.74 -4.45 22.01
CA GLY A 251 -3.64 -4.98 20.65
C GLY A 251 -4.17 -4.02 19.57
N LEU A 252 -4.18 -2.72 19.84
CA LEU A 252 -4.62 -1.70 18.88
C LEU A 252 -3.46 -1.04 18.15
N VAL A 253 -2.29 -1.04 18.77
CA VAL A 253 -1.07 -0.36 18.34
C VAL A 253 0.10 -1.32 18.43
N VAL A 254 1.10 -1.12 17.59
CA VAL A 254 2.42 -1.76 17.68
C VAL A 254 3.48 -0.69 17.91
N GLU A 255 4.51 -1.03 18.68
CA GLU A 255 5.75 -0.28 18.73
C GLU A 255 6.79 -0.95 17.83
N ALA A 256 7.30 -0.22 16.83
CA ALA A 256 8.37 -0.70 15.98
C ALA A 256 9.18 0.45 15.37
N ASP A 257 10.48 0.22 15.20
CA ASP A 257 11.42 1.18 14.58
C ASP A 257 11.42 2.58 15.21
N GLY A 258 11.10 2.68 16.52
CA GLY A 258 11.01 3.96 17.24
C GLY A 258 9.67 4.70 17.06
N TYR A 259 8.65 4.03 16.53
CA TYR A 259 7.32 4.58 16.29
C TYR A 259 6.23 3.71 16.92
N TYR A 260 5.18 4.36 17.42
CA TYR A 260 3.90 3.71 17.65
C TYR A 260 3.04 3.83 16.39
N MET A 261 2.35 2.76 15.99
CA MET A 261 1.47 2.72 14.82
C MET A 261 0.20 1.91 15.12
N PRO A 262 -1.00 2.36 14.70
CA PRO A 262 -2.22 1.57 14.80
C PRO A 262 -2.15 0.36 13.87
N LEU A 263 -2.66 -0.76 14.36
CA LEU A 263 -2.80 -1.99 13.59
C LEU A 263 -4.02 -1.94 12.67
N GLY A 264 -3.86 -2.40 11.43
CA GLY A 264 -4.96 -2.57 10.48
C GLY A 264 -5.79 -1.29 10.30
N ARG A 265 -7.10 -1.39 10.54
CA ARG A 265 -8.09 -0.36 10.16
C ARG A 265 -8.76 0.30 11.35
N TYR A 266 -8.05 0.41 12.47
CA TYR A 266 -8.50 1.27 13.56
C TYR A 266 -8.48 2.74 13.10
N THR A 267 -9.55 3.45 13.44
CA THR A 267 -9.71 4.87 13.12
C THR A 267 -10.31 5.60 14.30
N TRP A 268 -10.07 6.92 14.34
CA TRP A 268 -10.62 7.84 15.32
C TRP A 268 -10.94 9.17 14.62
N PRO A 269 -11.80 10.01 15.22
CA PRO A 269 -12.10 11.30 14.63
C PRO A 269 -10.86 12.19 14.76
N ALA A 270 -10.30 12.61 13.63
CA ALA A 270 -9.29 13.65 13.61
C ALA A 270 -9.98 15.03 13.45
N GLY A 271 -9.50 16.05 14.16
CA GLY A 271 -9.95 17.41 13.95
C GLY A 271 -9.33 17.99 12.67
N GLY A 272 -10.13 18.63 11.81
CA GLY A 272 -9.64 19.30 10.60
C GLY A 272 -9.93 18.55 9.29
N LYS A 273 -9.13 18.84 8.25
CA LYS A 273 -9.20 18.13 6.97
C LYS A 273 -8.45 16.81 7.14
N TYR A 274 -9.15 15.68 6.98
CA TYR A 274 -8.53 14.36 6.97
C TYR A 274 -9.07 13.57 5.78
N SER A 275 -8.19 12.86 5.08
CA SER A 275 -8.59 11.91 4.06
C SER A 275 -9.11 10.63 4.71
N ASN A 276 -10.07 9.98 4.06
CA ASN A 276 -10.50 8.63 4.41
C ASN A 276 -9.58 7.56 3.80
N PHE A 277 -8.58 7.96 3.01
CA PHE A 277 -7.50 7.11 2.52
C PHE A 277 -6.24 7.56 3.25
N GLN A 278 -5.70 6.69 4.09
CA GLN A 278 -4.59 7.04 4.97
C GLN A 278 -3.52 5.97 4.90
N HIS A 279 -2.28 6.39 5.07
CA HIS A 279 -1.10 5.55 5.18
C HIS A 279 -0.34 5.91 6.48
N GLY A 280 0.81 5.28 6.71
CA GLY A 280 1.64 5.49 7.89
C GLY A 280 1.40 4.51 9.04
N GLY A 281 0.32 3.72 9.00
CA GLY A 281 0.04 2.68 9.98
C GLY A 281 0.64 1.33 9.60
N LEU A 282 0.24 0.27 10.32
CA LEU A 282 0.62 -1.10 10.02
C LEU A 282 -0.61 -1.94 9.63
N SER A 283 -0.94 -1.92 8.33
CA SER A 283 -1.94 -2.80 7.73
C SER A 283 -1.34 -3.56 6.55
N VAL A 284 -1.96 -4.68 6.16
CA VAL A 284 -1.53 -5.43 4.97
C VAL A 284 -1.69 -4.56 3.73
N SER A 285 -2.78 -3.79 3.67
CA SER A 285 -3.07 -2.85 2.57
C SER A 285 -2.04 -1.72 2.44
N GLU A 286 -1.36 -1.36 3.54
CA GLU A 286 -0.33 -0.32 3.59
C GLU A 286 1.09 -0.90 3.35
N CYS A 287 1.38 -2.08 3.89
CA CYS A 287 2.76 -2.56 4.05
C CYS A 287 3.17 -3.69 3.09
N VAL A 288 2.23 -4.48 2.57
CA VAL A 288 2.52 -5.48 1.53
C VAL A 288 2.23 -4.84 0.18
N THR A 289 3.29 -4.34 -0.46
CA THR A 289 3.20 -3.57 -1.70
C THR A 289 3.31 -4.48 -2.91
N PRO A 290 2.47 -4.31 -3.94
CA PRO A 290 2.55 -5.13 -5.14
C PRO A 290 3.86 -4.92 -5.90
N ARG A 291 4.34 -5.96 -6.57
CA ARG A 291 5.48 -5.93 -7.49
C ARG A 291 5.10 -6.65 -8.78
N ILE A 292 4.93 -5.89 -9.85
CA ILE A 292 4.65 -6.41 -11.19
C ILE A 292 5.98 -6.39 -11.97
N ASN A 293 6.41 -7.54 -12.47
CA ASN A 293 7.49 -7.59 -13.46
C ASN A 293 6.84 -7.86 -14.81
N VAL A 294 7.16 -7.02 -15.80
CA VAL A 294 6.59 -7.10 -17.14
C VAL A 294 7.69 -6.93 -18.19
N SER A 295 7.61 -7.75 -19.22
CA SER A 295 8.33 -7.58 -20.49
C SER A 295 7.27 -7.27 -21.55
N LEU A 296 7.38 -6.13 -22.22
CA LEU A 296 6.49 -5.71 -23.32
C LEU A 296 6.93 -6.30 -24.66
#